data_AF-A0A329SPM9-F1
#
_entry.id   AF-A0A329SPM9-F1
#
_cell.length_a   1.000
_cell.length_b   1.000
_cell.length_c   1.000
_cell.angle_alpha   90.00
_cell.angle_beta   90.00
_cell.angle_gamma   90.00
#
_symmetry.space_group_name_H-M   'P 1'
#
loop_
_entity.id
_entity.type
_entity.pdbx_description
1 polymer ?
#
loop_
_entity_poly.entity_id
_entity_poly.type
_entity_poly.pdbx_seq_one_letter_code
_entity_poly.pdbx_strand_id
1 'polypeptide(L)'
;MAHRYFALQQFLDAEDEDIMGLLPSPACNRRLKKLHAELKDIESVSKALQAEDVSLLDARVWFDDLIAAHPTFVIYIGPRANIVDSLDFESGRRLSR
;
A
#
# COMPACT_ATOMS: atom_id res chain seq x y z
N MET A 1 1.28 -6.69 -9.66
CA MET A 1 2.14 -7.90 -9.73
C MET A 1 2.10 -8.76 -8.47
N ALA A 2 2.23 -8.22 -7.26
CA ALA A 2 2.24 -9.02 -6.03
C ALA A 2 0.98 -9.89 -5.83
N HIS A 3 -0.22 -9.36 -6.11
CA HIS A 3 -1.47 -10.14 -6.07
C HIS A 3 -1.41 -11.40 -6.94
N ARG A 4 -0.97 -11.25 -8.20
CA ARG A 4 -0.84 -12.37 -9.15
C ARG A 4 0.20 -13.38 -8.69
N TYR A 5 1.33 -12.92 -8.17
CA TYR A 5 2.35 -13.80 -7.60
C TYR A 5 1.78 -14.65 -6.45
N PHE A 6 1.06 -14.06 -5.48
CA PHE A 6 0.46 -14.83 -4.39
C PHE A 6 -0.64 -15.79 -4.83
N ALA A 7 -1.45 -15.40 -5.83
CA ALA A 7 -2.46 -16.27 -6.41
C ALA A 7 -1.83 -17.49 -7.11
N LEU A 8 -0.66 -17.30 -7.73
CA LEU A 8 0.07 -18.36 -8.42
C LEU A 8 0.96 -19.19 -7.49
N GLN A 9 1.34 -18.66 -6.32
CA GLN A 9 2.32 -19.27 -5.42
C GLN A 9 1.96 -20.72 -5.04
N GLN A 10 0.68 -21.04 -4.87
CA GLN A 10 0.22 -22.38 -4.53
C GLN A 10 0.41 -23.42 -5.66
N PHE A 11 0.67 -22.97 -6.88
CA PHE A 11 0.89 -23.81 -8.05
C PHE A 11 2.36 -23.88 -8.46
N LEU A 12 3.24 -23.17 -7.76
CA LEU A 12 4.68 -23.19 -8.00
C LEU A 12 5.30 -24.27 -7.13
N ASP A 13 5.99 -25.23 -7.75
CA ASP A 13 6.81 -26.17 -7.02
C ASP A 13 8.11 -25.49 -6.59
N ALA A 14 8.36 -25.43 -5.29
CA ALA A 14 9.55 -24.79 -4.76
C ALA A 14 10.82 -25.63 -4.97
N GLU A 15 10.66 -26.93 -5.26
CA GLU A 15 11.75 -27.89 -5.46
C GLU A 15 12.12 -28.09 -6.93
N ASP A 16 11.34 -27.53 -7.86
CA ASP A 16 11.62 -27.59 -9.29
C ASP A 16 12.85 -26.73 -9.64
N GLU A 17 13.93 -27.38 -10.09
CA GLU A 17 15.23 -26.77 -10.38
C GLU A 17 15.14 -25.64 -11.43
N ASP A 18 14.18 -25.71 -12.36
CA ASP A 18 14.02 -24.71 -13.42
C ASP A 18 13.46 -23.38 -12.88
N ILE A 19 12.74 -23.41 -11.75
CA ILE A 19 12.09 -22.23 -11.18
C ILE A 19 12.56 -21.86 -9.77
N MET A 20 13.20 -22.77 -9.04
CA MET A 20 13.69 -22.56 -7.66
C MET A 20 14.56 -21.30 -7.55
N GLY A 21 15.46 -21.08 -8.52
CA GLY A 21 16.33 -19.89 -8.55
C GLY A 21 15.60 -18.57 -8.84
N LEU A 22 14.36 -18.63 -9.32
CA LEU A 22 13.53 -17.46 -9.61
C LEU A 22 12.62 -17.08 -8.43
N LEU A 23 12.38 -18.01 -7.50
CA LEU A 23 11.50 -17.78 -6.36
C LEU A 23 12.18 -16.90 -5.30
N PRO A 24 11.44 -15.98 -4.66
CA PRO A 24 11.96 -15.25 -3.52
C PRO A 24 12.30 -16.20 -2.37
N SER A 25 13.37 -15.90 -1.64
CA SER A 25 13.69 -16.64 -0.42
C SER A 25 12.51 -16.63 0.57
N PRO A 26 12.36 -17.64 1.45
CA PRO A 26 11.26 -17.68 2.41
C PRO A 26 11.16 -16.43 3.28
N ALA A 27 12.30 -15.82 3.64
CA ALA A 27 12.34 -14.55 4.37
C ALA A 27 11.81 -13.39 3.53
N CYS A 28 12.24 -13.28 2.27
CA CYS A 28 11.75 -12.28 1.32
C CYS A 28 10.24 -12.43 1.12
N ASN A 29 9.76 -13.66 0.93
CA ASN A 29 8.36 -13.95 0.69
C ASN A 29 7.47 -13.58 1.89
N ARG A 30 7.92 -13.85 3.13
CA ARG A 30 7.23 -13.40 4.35
C ARG A 30 7.14 -11.88 4.42
N ARG A 31 8.22 -11.17 4.09
CA ARG A 31 8.23 -9.70 4.03
C ARG A 31 7.29 -9.18 2.94
N LEU A 32 7.27 -9.81 1.77
CA LEU A 32 6.38 -9.46 0.67
C LEU A 32 4.90 -9.59 1.07
N LYS A 33 4.56 -10.64 1.82
CA LYS A 33 3.18 -10.85 2.32
C LYS A 33 2.75 -9.72 3.25
N LYS A 34 3.63 -9.32 4.18
CA LYS A 34 3.37 -8.21 5.09
C LYS A 34 3.15 -6.90 4.31
N LEU A 35 4.10 -6.55 3.44
CA LEU A 35 4.00 -5.33 2.61
C LEU A 35 2.74 -5.32 1.73
N HIS A 36 2.34 -6.47 1.19
CA HIS A 36 1.14 -6.57 0.36
C HIS A 36 -0.15 -6.40 1.17
N ALA A 37 -0.18 -6.83 2.44
CA ALA A 37 -1.30 -6.55 3.33
C ALA A 37 -1.38 -5.05 3.65
N GLU A 38 -0.25 -4.43 4.04
CA GLU A 38 -0.16 -2.99 4.30
C GLU A 38 -0.64 -2.17 3.08
N LEU A 39 -0.21 -2.54 1.87
CA LEU A 39 -0.66 -1.90 0.63
C LEU A 39 -2.15 -2.02 0.38
N LYS A 40 -2.80 -3.13 0.76
CA LYS A 40 -4.25 -3.29 0.60
C LYS A 40 -5.04 -2.37 1.52
N ASP A 41 -4.57 -2.20 2.76
CA ASP A 41 -5.23 -1.29 3.71
C ASP A 41 -5.15 0.16 3.18
N ILE A 42 -3.97 0.57 2.70
CA ILE A 42 -3.74 1.89 2.11
C ILE A 42 -4.58 2.07 0.83
N GLU A 43 -4.63 1.06 -0.04
CA GLU A 43 -5.44 1.09 -1.27
C GLU A 43 -6.93 1.25 -0.94
N SER A 44 -7.42 0.54 0.07
CA SER A 44 -8.82 0.62 0.51
C SER A 44 -9.19 2.03 0.96
N VAL A 45 -8.39 2.63 1.85
CA VAL A 45 -8.61 4.01 2.32
C VAL A 45 -8.48 5.01 1.17
N SER A 46 -7.49 4.83 0.29
CA SER A 46 -7.29 5.73 -0.86
C SER A 46 -8.46 5.71 -1.83
N LYS A 47 -9.09 4.55 -2.06
CA LYS A 47 -10.30 4.43 -2.87
C LYS A 47 -11.51 5.04 -2.18
N ALA A 48 -11.66 4.82 -0.88
CA ALA A 48 -12.76 5.39 -0.11
C ALA A 48 -12.72 6.93 -0.17
N LEU A 49 -11.53 7.53 -0.06
CA LEU A 49 -11.33 8.99 -0.18
C LEU A 49 -11.67 9.58 -1.56
N GLN A 50 -11.76 8.75 -2.60
CA GLN A 50 -12.11 9.19 -3.96
C GLN A 50 -13.61 9.11 -4.24
N ALA A 51 -14.43 8.66 -3.27
CA ALA A 51 -15.88 8.67 -3.42
C ALA A 51 -16.44 10.11 -3.44
N GLU A 52 -17.60 10.29 -4.07
CA GLU A 52 -18.21 11.62 -4.25
C GLU A 52 -18.73 12.22 -2.92
N ASP A 53 -19.07 11.37 -1.95
CA ASP A 53 -19.81 11.69 -0.73
C ASP A 53 -18.98 11.54 0.55
N VAL A 54 -17.67 11.78 0.49
CA VAL A 54 -16.77 11.69 1.65
C VAL A 54 -16.79 12.98 2.46
N SER A 55 -17.17 12.89 3.74
CA SER A 55 -16.99 14.01 4.66
C SER A 55 -15.56 14.06 5.23
N LEU A 56 -15.14 15.23 5.71
CA LEU A 56 -13.86 15.35 6.42
C LEU A 56 -13.80 14.51 7.70
N LEU A 57 -14.95 14.21 8.31
CA LEU A 57 -15.02 13.31 9.46
C LEU A 57 -14.73 11.87 9.04
N ASP A 58 -15.28 11.41 7.92
CA ASP A 58 -15.03 10.05 7.39
C ASP A 58 -13.55 9.88 7.05
N ALA A 59 -12.98 10.87 6.33
CA ALA A 59 -11.56 10.88 6.01
C ALA A 59 -10.67 10.78 7.26
N ARG A 60 -11.03 11.50 8.33
CA ARG A 60 -10.30 11.48 9.60
C ARG A 60 -10.40 10.11 10.28
N VAL A 61 -11.60 9.53 10.35
CA VAL A 61 -11.80 8.18 10.94
C VAL A 61 -10.95 7.15 10.20
N TRP A 62 -10.95 7.18 8.87
CA TRP A 62 -10.15 6.24 8.09
C TRP A 62 -8.65 6.42 8.27
N PHE A 63 -8.17 7.67 8.42
CA PHE A 63 -6.76 7.91 8.74
C PHE A 63 -6.39 7.44 10.15
N ASP A 64 -7.24 7.69 11.15
CA ASP A 64 -7.00 7.22 12.52
C ASP A 64 -6.98 5.67 12.58
N ASP A 65 -7.89 5.00 11.85
CA ASP A 65 -7.90 3.54 11.71
C ASP A 65 -6.65 3.02 10.99
N LEU A 66 -6.20 3.70 9.94
CA LEU A 66 -4.99 3.34 9.20
C LEU A 66 -3.73 3.51 10.06
N ILE A 67 -3.66 4.55 10.90
CA ILE A 67 -2.58 4.74 11.88
C ILE A 67 -2.63 3.65 12.96
N ALA A 68 -3.82 3.29 13.44
CA ALA A 68 -3.96 2.22 14.43
C ALA A 68 -3.45 0.87 13.88
N ALA A 69 -3.74 0.58 12.61
CA ALA A 69 -3.22 -0.61 11.92
C ALA A 69 -1.70 -0.51 11.64
N HIS A 70 -1.23 0.68 11.23
CA HIS A 70 0.16 0.93 10.82
C HIS A 70 0.72 2.17 11.51
N PRO A 71 1.22 2.04 12.76
CA PRO A 71 1.63 3.19 13.58
C PRO A 71 2.68 4.12 12.95
N THR A 72 3.49 3.60 12.03
CA THR A 72 4.48 4.39 11.28
C THR A 72 3.85 5.48 10.42
N PHE A 73 2.56 5.39 10.09
CA PHE A 73 1.86 6.37 9.25
C PHE A 73 1.58 7.69 9.98
N VAL A 74 1.70 7.74 11.31
CA VAL A 74 1.46 8.95 12.11
C VAL A 74 2.31 10.14 11.65
N ILE A 75 3.51 9.90 11.11
CA ILE A 75 4.40 10.96 10.62
C ILE A 75 3.94 11.57 9.29
N TYR A 76 3.05 10.89 8.55
CA TYR A 76 2.57 11.30 7.23
C TYR A 76 1.13 11.83 7.25
N ILE A 77 0.25 11.22 8.04
CA ILE A 77 -1.19 11.53 8.05
C ILE A 77 -1.74 11.84 9.45
N GLY A 78 -0.87 11.87 10.47
CA GLY A 78 -1.27 12.25 11.82
C GLY A 78 -1.57 13.76 11.95
N PRO A 79 -2.25 14.20 13.02
CA PRO A 79 -2.61 15.61 13.23
C PRO A 79 -1.41 16.58 13.31
N ARG A 80 -0.22 16.04 13.56
CA ARG A 80 1.06 16.78 13.64
C ARG A 80 2.02 16.42 12.51
N ALA A 81 1.56 15.67 11.51
CA ALA A 81 2.36 15.39 10.33
C ALA A 81 2.66 16.70 9.60
N ASN A 82 3.88 16.81 9.06
CA ASN A 82 4.22 17.97 8.24
C ASN A 82 3.39 17.94 6.97
N ILE A 83 2.82 19.08 6.59
CA ILE A 83 2.21 19.25 5.28
C ILE A 83 3.34 19.16 4.25
N VAL A 84 3.21 18.23 3.31
CA VAL A 84 4.19 18.07 2.24
C VAL A 84 3.82 19.05 1.13
N ASP A 85 4.54 20.16 1.08
CA ASP A 85 4.40 21.14 -0.01
C ASP A 85 5.05 20.58 -1.27
N SER A 86 4.28 20.46 -2.34
CA SER A 86 4.77 19.95 -3.63
C SER A 86 4.14 20.76 -4.75
N LEU A 87 4.97 21.63 -5.35
CA LEU A 87 4.52 22.53 -6.42
C LEU A 87 3.92 21.76 -7.62
N ASP A 88 4.45 20.58 -7.95
CA ASP A 88 3.92 19.76 -9.04
C ASP A 88 2.54 19.18 -8.70
N PHE A 89 2.35 18.75 -7.44
CA PHE A 89 1.07 18.26 -6.95
C PHE A 89 0.02 19.38 -6.90
N GLU A 90 0.36 20.53 -6.31
CA GLU A 90 -0.53 21.68 -6.14
C GLU A 90 -0.90 22.35 -7.46
N SER A 91 0.03 22.39 -8.42
CA SER A 91 -0.24 22.95 -9.75
C SER A 91 -1.04 22.02 -10.67
N GLY A 92 -1.36 20.80 -10.23
CA GLY A 92 -2.16 19.84 -11.00
C GLY A 92 -1.54 19.47 -12.35
N ARG A 93 -0.22 19.68 -12.53
CA ARG A 93 0.43 19.41 -13.80
C ARG A 93 0.50 17.91 -14.01
N ARG A 94 -0.17 17.43 -15.07
CA ARG A 94 0.13 16.11 -15.63
C ARG A 94 1.60 16.12 -16.02
N LEU A 95 2.40 15.24 -15.42
CA LEU A 95 3.72 14.90 -15.93
C LEU A 95 3.56 14.52 -17.41
N SER A 96 4.01 15.39 -18.31
CA SER A 96 4.01 15.14 -19.74
C SER A 96 4.76 13.83 -19.98
N ARG A 97 4.04 12.83 -20.50
CA ARG A 97 4.61 11.56 -20.97
C ARG A 97 5.26 11.75 -22.33
#